data_AF-A0A1M4N154-F1
#
_entry.id   AF-A0A1M4N154-F1
#
_cell.length_a   1.000
_cell.length_b   1.000
_cell.length_c   1.000
_cell.angle_alpha   90.00
_cell.angle_beta   90.00
_cell.angle_gamma   90.00
#
_symmetry.space_group_name_H-M   'P 1'
#
loop_
_entity.id
_entity.type
_entity.pdbx_description
1 polymer ?
#
loop_
_entity_poly.entity_id
_entity_poly.type
_entity_poly.pdbx_seq_one_letter_code
_entity_poly.pdbx_strand_id
1 'polypeptide(L)'
;MNRGRCISAHAAPAKGSRTPSHNFAAGCCRLRSGLFIPCYRCCAEQHSGARVGPLGQGCFAYGLRMADVCTLGVVENKNIESHFYIESYRVEWSAFVFGLELEMFSSNLSEQEILLRIYEFRKKVRAGISDKECLDAVTGIFGDVYSFPTKTGVYPVGQHFMRARPIGDNETQIPYSTIKTVHDAWEPPRDRVCYQGRLNSIGESLLYCCPNDPILAIQEARAEETKQVALMVYRSTRPINVATIGGYRASRLPKDKLTEMFYLFLEEEFGRDVPKGQEQIYSITRNIAQTFFCHPEQDAYCYRSVQSSEKFNVAFLSGRAKSCLDLRGVLICDNQASTDKELNVRFVVSFLNSGEAVYHRVGSIAQKALFPEIG
;
A
#
# COMPACT_ATOMS: atom_id res chain seq x y z
N MET A 1 46.07 3.55 -21.31
CA MET A 1 46.03 4.98 -21.70
C MET A 1 44.56 5.34 -21.84
N ASN A 2 43.87 6.19 -21.07
CA ASN A 2 44.22 7.29 -20.17
C ASN A 2 43.49 7.12 -18.83
N ARG A 3 44.16 7.51 -17.74
CA ARG A 3 43.63 7.70 -16.38
C ARG A 3 43.46 9.20 -16.14
N GLY A 4 42.43 9.61 -15.38
CA GLY A 4 42.36 10.93 -14.73
C GLY A 4 41.29 10.90 -13.64
N ARG A 5 41.64 10.57 -12.39
CA ARG A 5 42.12 11.42 -11.27
C ARG A 5 41.02 12.27 -10.62
N CYS A 6 40.63 11.81 -9.42
CA CYS A 6 40.05 12.60 -8.35
C CYS A 6 41.06 13.63 -7.81
N ILE A 7 40.59 14.82 -7.46
CA ILE A 7 41.32 15.79 -6.63
C ILE A 7 40.41 16.20 -5.48
N SER A 8 40.89 15.96 -4.26
CA SER A 8 40.42 16.51 -3.00
C SER A 8 40.95 17.93 -2.80
N ALA A 9 40.16 18.81 -2.16
CA ALA A 9 40.68 20.04 -1.58
C ALA A 9 40.10 20.24 -0.17
N HIS A 10 41.00 20.19 0.83
CA HIS A 10 40.80 20.75 2.16
C HIS A 10 41.02 22.26 2.12
N ALA A 11 40.22 23.02 2.85
CA ALA A 11 40.59 24.34 3.35
C ALA A 11 40.00 24.53 4.77
N ALA A 12 40.86 24.88 5.71
CA ALA A 12 40.57 25.22 7.10
C ALA A 12 40.53 26.77 7.27
N PRO A 13 40.12 27.32 8.45
CA PRO A 13 39.22 28.47 8.52
C PRO A 13 39.88 29.83 8.80
N ALA A 14 39.16 30.90 8.48
CA ALA A 14 39.46 32.27 8.90
C ALA A 14 38.61 32.70 10.11
N LYS A 15 39.24 33.48 11.00
CA LYS A 15 38.82 33.88 12.34
C LYS A 15 37.82 35.06 12.36
N GLY A 16 36.86 34.98 13.27
CA GLY A 16 36.58 36.05 14.25
C GLY A 16 35.47 37.07 13.95
N SER A 17 34.33 36.96 14.65
CA SER A 17 33.79 38.01 15.52
C SER A 17 32.63 37.45 16.37
N ARG A 18 32.51 37.96 17.61
CA ARG A 18 31.73 37.40 18.73
C ARG A 18 30.36 38.07 18.83
N THR A 19 29.33 37.30 19.21
CA THR A 19 28.28 37.64 20.19
C THR A 19 27.41 36.40 20.49
N PRO A 20 26.77 36.30 21.68
CA PRO A 20 26.50 35.02 22.32
C PRO A 20 25.16 34.44 21.89
N SER A 21 25.17 33.20 21.40
CA SER A 21 23.97 32.37 21.33
C SER A 21 24.15 31.14 22.21
N HIS A 22 23.15 30.90 23.05
CA HIS A 22 23.08 29.78 23.96
C HIS A 22 23.21 28.45 23.19
N ASN A 23 24.30 27.72 23.46
CA ASN A 23 24.46 26.33 23.02
C ASN A 23 23.49 25.44 23.81
N PHE A 24 22.41 25.01 23.19
CA PHE A 24 21.74 23.77 23.59
C PHE A 24 22.50 22.60 22.97
N ALA A 25 23.18 21.84 23.83
CA ALA A 25 23.71 20.53 23.46
C ALA A 25 22.52 19.57 23.26
N ALA A 26 22.19 19.26 22.01
CA ALA A 26 21.31 18.14 21.69
C ALA A 26 22.08 16.84 21.98
N GLY A 27 21.75 16.17 23.08
CA GLY A 27 22.25 14.84 23.39
C GLY A 27 21.71 13.83 22.36
N CYS A 28 22.57 13.36 21.46
CA CYS A 28 22.28 12.24 20.57
C CYS A 28 22.39 10.91 21.34
N CYS A 29 21.27 10.23 21.58
CA CYS A 29 21.29 8.81 21.93
C CYS A 29 21.52 7.98 20.67
N ARG A 30 22.69 7.33 20.59
CA ARG A 30 23.09 6.45 19.49
C ARG A 30 22.64 5.01 19.82
N LEU A 31 21.60 4.51 19.16
CA LEU A 31 21.26 3.08 19.20
C LEU A 31 22.03 2.33 18.09
N ARG A 32 22.59 1.16 18.42
CA ARG A 32 23.34 0.29 17.50
C ARG A 32 22.41 -0.43 16.51
N SER A 33 21.82 0.33 15.59
CA SER A 33 21.24 -0.17 14.34
C SER A 33 20.78 1.06 13.56
N GLY A 34 21.49 1.42 12.49
CA GLY A 34 21.38 2.70 11.78
C GLY A 34 20.04 2.98 11.09
N LEU A 35 18.96 3.13 11.85
CA LEU A 35 17.66 3.62 11.41
C LEU A 35 17.48 5.07 11.90
N PHE A 36 17.29 6.01 10.96
CA PHE A 36 16.88 7.38 11.26
C PHE A 36 15.36 7.47 11.26
N ILE A 37 14.76 7.94 12.36
CA ILE A 37 13.34 8.31 12.44
C ILE A 37 13.28 9.78 12.90
N PRO A 38 12.64 10.70 12.17
CA PRO A 38 12.43 12.06 12.65
C PRO A 38 11.37 12.06 13.75
N CYS A 39 11.75 12.44 14.97
CA CYS A 39 10.83 12.56 16.10
C CYS A 39 10.44 14.04 16.29
N TYR A 40 9.22 14.40 15.91
CA TYR A 40 8.59 15.66 16.31
C TYR A 40 7.92 15.48 17.67
N ARG A 41 8.68 15.63 18.76
CA ARG A 41 8.14 15.83 20.12
C ARG A 41 9.21 16.36 21.07
N CYS A 42 9.41 17.68 21.08
CA CYS A 42 10.08 18.39 22.17
C CYS A 42 9.49 19.80 22.25
N CYS A 43 8.38 19.94 22.98
CA CYS A 43 7.92 21.20 23.59
C CYS A 43 6.69 20.90 24.46
N ALA A 44 6.91 20.28 25.62
CA ALA A 44 5.94 20.28 26.72
C ALA A 44 6.66 19.82 27.99
N GLU A 45 7.41 20.73 28.63
CA GLU A 45 7.64 20.72 30.08
C GLU A 45 8.53 21.92 30.45
N GLN A 46 7.87 23.01 30.85
CA GLN A 46 8.32 23.93 31.90
C GLN A 46 7.25 25.01 32.03
N HIS A 47 6.36 24.83 33.01
CA HIS A 47 6.00 25.84 34.01
C HIS A 47 4.91 25.26 34.91
N SER A 48 5.33 24.96 36.13
CA SER A 48 4.51 24.69 37.29
C SER A 48 3.53 25.84 37.57
N GLY A 49 2.25 25.50 37.77
CA GLY A 49 1.29 26.36 38.47
C GLY A 49 0.15 26.91 37.62
N ALA A 50 -0.85 26.08 37.29
CA ALA A 50 -2.19 26.56 36.97
C ALA A 50 -3.23 25.44 37.20
N ARG A 51 -4.42 25.86 37.64
CA ARG A 51 -5.52 25.06 38.19
C ARG A 51 -6.09 24.06 37.18
N VAL A 52 -6.48 22.89 37.69
CA VAL A 52 -7.22 21.86 36.96
C VAL A 52 -8.63 22.38 36.65
N GLY A 53 -8.91 22.60 35.36
CA GLY A 53 -10.27 22.70 34.80
C GLY A 53 -10.56 21.47 33.93
N PRO A 54 -11.83 21.10 33.70
CA PRO A 54 -12.18 19.84 33.06
C PRO A 54 -11.75 19.86 31.59
N LEU A 55 -10.89 18.90 31.22
CA LEU A 55 -10.46 18.68 29.85
C LEU A 55 -11.64 18.15 29.03
N GLY A 56 -11.98 18.93 27.99
CA GLY A 56 -12.92 18.55 26.95
C GLY A 56 -12.42 17.36 26.13
N GLN A 57 -13.41 16.65 25.57
CA GLN A 57 -13.25 15.47 24.73
C GLN A 57 -12.33 15.77 23.53
N GLY A 58 -11.23 15.00 23.42
CA GLY A 58 -10.30 15.03 22.31
C GLY A 58 -10.22 13.65 21.65
N CYS A 59 -10.26 13.65 20.32
CA CYS A 59 -10.30 12.49 19.42
C CYS A 59 -9.23 11.44 19.73
N PHE A 60 -9.66 10.18 19.93
CA PHE A 60 -8.79 9.01 19.98
C PHE A 60 -8.74 8.36 18.59
N ALA A 61 -7.64 8.57 17.87
CA ALA A 61 -7.26 7.66 16.79
C ALA A 61 -6.69 6.38 17.44
N TYR A 62 -7.41 5.27 17.38
CA TYR A 62 -6.94 3.98 17.86
C TYR A 62 -5.81 3.46 16.94
N GLY A 63 -4.57 3.72 17.35
CA GLY A 63 -3.39 3.00 16.91
C GLY A 63 -2.70 2.42 18.13
N LEU A 64 -3.09 1.21 18.54
CA LEU A 64 -2.42 0.50 19.63
C LEU A 64 -0.99 0.15 19.20
N ARG A 65 -0.01 0.84 19.78
CA ARG A 65 1.39 0.39 19.80
C ARG A 65 1.54 -0.61 20.94
N MET A 66 2.18 -1.74 20.64
CA MET A 66 2.81 -2.59 21.66
C MET A 66 3.81 -1.74 22.43
N ALA A 67 3.47 -1.38 23.67
CA ALA A 67 4.42 -0.96 24.67
C ALA A 67 4.43 -2.09 25.71
N ASP A 68 5.58 -2.70 25.93
CA ASP A 68 5.79 -3.58 27.07
C ASP A 68 5.44 -2.81 28.34
N VAL A 69 4.31 -3.16 28.97
CA VAL A 69 3.94 -2.61 30.27
C VAL A 69 4.77 -3.35 31.32
N CYS A 70 5.96 -2.85 31.60
CA CYS A 70 6.70 -3.23 32.80
C CYS A 70 6.11 -2.46 33.99
N THR A 71 5.14 -3.04 34.68
CA THR A 71 4.69 -2.52 35.97
C THR A 71 5.69 -2.97 37.05
N LEU A 72 6.60 -2.08 37.44
CA LEU A 72 7.40 -2.26 38.67
C LEU A 72 6.49 -1.98 39.87
N GLY A 73 5.92 -3.04 40.43
CA GLY A 73 5.25 -2.98 41.73
C GLY A 73 6.27 -3.05 42.85
N VAL A 74 6.43 -1.97 43.63
CA VAL A 74 7.11 -2.02 44.92
C VAL A 74 6.08 -2.42 45.96
N VAL A 75 6.15 -3.64 46.47
CA VAL A 75 5.41 -4.03 47.67
C VAL A 75 6.29 -3.70 48.87
N GLU A 76 6.04 -2.57 49.52
CA GLU A 76 6.62 -2.32 50.84
C GLU A 76 5.91 -3.23 51.86
N ASN A 77 6.54 -4.34 52.19
CA ASN A 77 6.21 -5.08 53.40
C ASN A 77 7.41 -4.98 54.35
N LYS A 78 7.18 -4.38 55.52
CA LYS A 78 8.21 -4.25 56.55
C LYS A 78 8.48 -5.64 57.14
N ASN A 79 9.71 -6.08 56.95
CA ASN A 79 10.34 -7.32 57.40
C ASN A 79 10.36 -8.44 56.35
N ILE A 80 11.60 -8.89 56.08
CA ILE A 80 12.05 -10.03 55.26
C ILE A 80 12.54 -9.61 53.86
N GLU A 81 13.73 -10.12 53.52
CA GLU A 81 14.60 -9.80 52.38
C GLU A 81 13.90 -9.77 51.02
N SER A 82 14.20 -8.75 50.22
CA SER A 82 13.64 -8.54 48.88
C SER A 82 14.32 -9.42 47.83
N HIS A 83 13.62 -10.47 47.39
CA HIS A 83 13.95 -11.18 46.15
C HIS A 83 13.15 -10.61 44.98
N PHE A 84 13.84 -10.20 43.91
CA PHE A 84 13.23 -9.83 42.64
C PHE A 84 12.84 -11.09 41.87
N TYR A 85 11.54 -11.26 41.58
CA TYR A 85 11.06 -12.25 40.62
C TYR A 85 10.42 -11.53 39.43
N ILE A 86 10.80 -11.94 38.21
CA ILE A 86 10.13 -11.56 36.97
C ILE A 86 9.12 -12.67 36.68
N GLU A 87 7.85 -12.43 36.96
CA GLU A 87 6.76 -13.30 36.49
C GLU A 87 6.31 -12.83 35.10
N SER A 88 6.65 -13.62 34.07
CA SER A 88 6.08 -13.45 32.74
C SER A 88 4.67 -14.03 32.71
N TYR A 89 3.65 -13.19 32.87
CA TYR A 89 2.27 -13.60 32.67
C TYR A 89 1.98 -13.70 31.16
N ARG A 90 1.85 -14.94 30.68
CA ARG A 90 1.35 -15.23 29.33
C ARG A 90 -0.17 -15.09 29.37
N VAL A 91 -0.68 -13.90 29.02
CA VAL A 91 -2.13 -13.70 28.88
C VAL A 91 -2.58 -14.38 27.59
N GLU A 92 -3.18 -15.57 27.72
CA GLU A 92 -3.96 -16.18 26.65
C GLU A 92 -5.24 -15.37 26.47
N TRP A 93 -5.27 -14.49 25.47
CA TRP A 93 -6.49 -13.80 25.08
C TRP A 93 -7.40 -14.76 24.31
N SER A 94 -8.27 -15.46 25.03
CA SER A 94 -9.47 -16.05 24.46
C SER A 94 -10.35 -14.92 23.93
N ALA A 95 -10.54 -14.90 22.60
CA ALA A 95 -11.47 -14.10 21.81
C ALA A 95 -12.46 -13.21 22.60
N PHE A 96 -12.02 -11.99 22.94
CA PHE A 96 -12.94 -10.91 23.29
C PHE A 96 -13.42 -10.28 21.98
N VAL A 97 -14.57 -10.74 21.49
CA VAL A 97 -15.30 -10.08 20.41
C VAL A 97 -15.89 -8.81 20.98
N PHE A 98 -15.11 -7.72 21.00
CA PHE A 98 -15.68 -6.40 21.18
C PHE A 98 -16.52 -6.10 19.93
N GLY A 99 -17.82 -5.91 20.14
CA GLY A 99 -18.68 -5.27 19.17
C GLY A 99 -18.16 -3.86 18.91
N LEU A 100 -17.27 -3.72 17.94
CA LEU A 100 -16.90 -2.42 17.38
C LEU A 100 -18.17 -1.89 16.69
N GLU A 101 -18.85 -0.96 17.34
CA GLU A 101 -19.73 -0.05 16.63
C GLU A 101 -18.88 0.60 15.54
N LEU A 102 -19.15 0.27 14.28
CA LEU A 102 -18.48 0.90 13.16
C LEU A 102 -18.90 2.37 13.18
N GLU A 103 -17.95 3.25 13.50
CA GLU A 103 -18.21 4.70 13.50
C GLU A 103 -18.80 5.11 12.15
N MET A 104 -19.91 5.84 12.20
CA MET A 104 -20.53 6.42 11.01
C MET A 104 -19.60 7.50 10.43
N PHE A 105 -19.73 7.75 9.13
CA PHE A 105 -19.16 8.97 8.59
C PHE A 105 -19.79 10.18 9.30
N SER A 106 -18.95 11.08 9.79
CA SER A 106 -19.39 12.33 10.41
C SER A 106 -18.62 13.50 9.82
N SER A 107 -19.28 14.66 9.75
CA SER A 107 -18.68 15.90 9.27
C SER A 107 -19.38 17.08 9.95
N ASN A 108 -18.65 18.17 10.17
CA ASN A 108 -19.23 19.44 10.61
C ASN A 108 -19.98 20.19 9.50
N LEU A 109 -20.02 19.65 8.28
CA LEU A 109 -20.72 20.22 7.12
C LEU A 109 -22.06 19.52 6.88
N SER A 110 -22.98 20.23 6.24
CA SER A 110 -24.22 19.63 5.72
C SER A 110 -23.94 18.77 4.49
N GLU A 111 -24.84 17.84 4.20
CA GLU A 111 -24.78 17.02 2.98
C GLU A 111 -24.70 17.88 1.71
N GLN A 112 -25.50 18.95 1.62
CA GLN A 112 -25.51 19.85 0.47
C GLN A 112 -24.18 20.57 0.27
N GLU A 113 -23.54 20.98 1.38
CA GLU A 113 -22.23 21.61 1.35
C GLU A 113 -21.15 20.62 0.89
N ILE A 114 -21.20 19.36 1.34
CA ILE A 114 -20.26 18.32 0.89
C ILE A 114 -20.41 18.07 -0.62
N LEU A 115 -21.65 17.92 -1.11
CA LEU A 115 -21.92 17.74 -2.55
C LEU A 115 -21.42 18.93 -3.39
N LEU A 116 -21.62 20.16 -2.91
CA LEU A 116 -21.10 21.36 -3.56
C LEU A 116 -19.56 21.35 -3.61
N ARG A 117 -18.90 20.96 -2.51
CA ARG A 117 -17.43 20.86 -2.46
C ARG A 117 -16.88 19.76 -3.35
N ILE A 118 -17.55 18.62 -3.47
CA ILE A 118 -17.20 17.57 -4.44
C ILE A 118 -17.28 18.13 -5.87
N TYR A 119 -18.36 18.85 -6.19
CA TYR A 119 -18.52 19.48 -7.50
C TYR A 119 -17.40 20.49 -7.80
N GLU A 120 -17.11 21.40 -6.87
CA GLU A 120 -16.04 22.41 -7.03
C GLU A 120 -14.65 21.78 -7.10
N PHE A 121 -14.39 20.74 -6.31
CA PHE A 121 -13.18 19.93 -6.41
C PHE A 121 -13.00 19.36 -7.82
N ARG A 122 -14.04 18.71 -8.37
CA ARG A 122 -14.00 18.13 -9.73
C ARG A 122 -13.86 19.20 -10.82
N LYS A 123 -14.39 20.39 -10.61
CA LYS A 123 -14.21 21.54 -11.50
C LYS A 123 -12.75 22.03 -11.47
N LYS A 124 -12.13 22.15 -10.30
CA LYS A 124 -10.71 22.49 -10.15
C LYS A 124 -9.79 21.46 -10.79
N VAL A 125 -10.05 20.17 -10.58
CA VAL A 125 -9.32 19.07 -11.22
C VAL A 125 -9.32 19.21 -12.74
N ARG A 126 -10.48 19.49 -13.34
CA ARG A 126 -10.61 19.69 -14.80
C ARG A 126 -9.85 20.91 -15.32
N ALA A 127 -9.65 21.93 -14.49
CA ALA A 127 -8.86 23.11 -14.83
C ALA A 127 -7.34 22.88 -14.67
N GLY A 128 -6.93 21.75 -14.08
CA GLY A 128 -5.55 21.47 -13.71
C GLY A 128 -5.30 21.85 -12.25
N ILE A 129 -4.94 20.85 -11.44
CA ILE A 129 -4.61 21.02 -10.03
C ILE A 129 -3.22 20.43 -9.78
N SER A 130 -2.38 21.08 -8.97
CA SER A 130 -1.11 20.51 -8.56
C SER A 130 -1.30 19.41 -7.51
N ASP A 131 -0.31 18.52 -7.37
CA ASP A 131 -0.34 17.45 -6.36
C ASP A 131 -0.53 17.99 -4.93
N LYS A 132 0.09 19.14 -4.61
CA LYS A 132 -0.03 19.79 -3.29
C LYS A 132 -1.44 20.33 -3.06
N GLU A 133 -1.99 21.04 -4.03
CA GLU A 133 -3.35 21.59 -3.95
C GLU A 133 -4.40 20.48 -3.93
N CYS A 134 -4.12 19.35 -4.58
CA CYS A 134 -5.01 18.19 -4.62
C CYS A 134 -5.27 17.65 -3.21
N LEU A 135 -4.23 17.52 -2.39
CA LEU A 135 -4.36 17.06 -1.01
C LEU A 135 -5.28 18.00 -0.20
N ASP A 136 -4.95 19.29 -0.17
CA ASP A 136 -5.72 20.31 0.56
C ASP A 136 -7.18 20.34 0.10
N ALA A 137 -7.40 20.26 -1.21
CA ALA A 137 -8.73 20.26 -1.79
C ALA A 137 -9.53 18.99 -1.43
N VAL A 138 -8.90 17.81 -1.45
CA VAL A 138 -9.52 16.53 -1.07
C VAL A 138 -9.90 16.53 0.41
N THR A 139 -8.99 16.95 1.30
CA THR A 139 -9.29 17.03 2.74
C THR A 139 -10.36 18.06 3.06
N GLY A 140 -10.40 19.16 2.31
CA GLY A 140 -11.38 20.24 2.50
C GLY A 140 -12.81 19.87 2.10
N ILE A 141 -13.03 18.78 1.35
CA ILE A 141 -14.38 18.33 0.94
C ILE A 141 -15.27 18.06 2.16
N PHE A 142 -14.69 17.45 3.20
CA PHE A 142 -15.43 16.93 4.35
C PHE A 142 -15.39 17.87 5.57
N GLY A 143 -14.82 19.06 5.42
CA GLY A 143 -14.73 20.06 6.49
C GLY A 143 -13.49 19.90 7.38
N ASP A 144 -13.48 20.65 8.47
CA ASP A 144 -12.34 20.69 9.41
C ASP A 144 -12.43 19.59 10.48
N VAL A 145 -13.64 19.10 10.74
CA VAL A 145 -13.91 18.05 11.72
C VAL A 145 -14.76 16.99 11.06
N TYR A 146 -14.14 15.85 10.74
CA TYR A 146 -14.82 14.70 10.16
C TYR A 146 -14.19 13.40 10.63
N SER A 147 -14.98 12.33 10.60
CA SER A 147 -14.53 10.96 10.75
C SER A 147 -15.15 10.11 9.65
N PHE A 148 -14.48 9.04 9.26
CA PHE A 148 -15.00 8.12 8.26
C PHE A 148 -14.62 6.69 8.65
N PRO A 149 -15.55 5.73 8.53
CA PRO A 149 -15.18 4.34 8.71
C PRO A 149 -14.27 3.93 7.56
N THR A 150 -13.17 3.26 7.89
CA THR A 150 -12.32 2.59 6.90
C THR A 150 -12.62 1.11 6.89
N LYS A 151 -12.67 0.52 5.70
CA LYS A 151 -12.80 -0.93 5.55
C LYS A 151 -11.41 -1.52 5.43
N THR A 152 -11.04 -2.36 6.38
CA THR A 152 -9.88 -3.25 6.24
C THR A 152 -10.33 -4.64 5.81
N GLY A 153 -9.42 -5.39 5.22
CA GLY A 153 -9.64 -6.76 4.80
C GLY A 153 -8.38 -7.59 5.01
N VAL A 154 -8.56 -8.90 5.01
CA VAL A 154 -7.46 -9.86 5.09
C VAL A 154 -7.67 -10.92 4.02
N TYR A 155 -6.70 -11.09 3.13
CA TYR A 155 -6.65 -12.28 2.29
C TYR A 155 -5.94 -13.41 3.05
N PRO A 156 -6.48 -14.64 3.03
CA PRO A 156 -5.92 -15.76 3.76
C PRO A 156 -4.60 -16.24 3.14
N VAL A 157 -3.83 -17.00 3.92
CA VAL A 157 -2.65 -17.72 3.43
C VAL A 157 -3.03 -18.63 2.27
N GLY A 158 -2.18 -18.69 1.25
CA GLY A 158 -2.40 -19.51 0.07
C GLY A 158 -3.33 -18.89 -0.97
N GLN A 159 -3.89 -17.71 -0.72
CA GLN A 159 -4.61 -16.91 -1.72
C GLN A 159 -3.73 -16.66 -2.96
N HIS A 160 -4.30 -16.80 -4.16
CA HIS A 160 -3.61 -16.48 -5.40
C HIS A 160 -3.85 -15.04 -5.85
N PHE A 161 -2.81 -14.46 -6.44
CA PHE A 161 -2.83 -13.15 -7.09
C PHE A 161 -2.22 -13.28 -8.48
N MET A 162 -2.81 -12.62 -9.46
CA MET A 162 -2.45 -12.74 -10.86
C MET A 162 -2.07 -11.37 -11.43
N ARG A 163 -1.06 -11.33 -12.29
CA ARG A 163 -0.70 -10.14 -13.07
C ARG A 163 -0.40 -10.55 -14.49
N ALA A 164 -0.97 -9.84 -15.46
CA ALA A 164 -0.68 -10.08 -16.87
C ALA A 164 0.30 -9.03 -17.42
N ARG A 165 1.07 -9.45 -18.43
CA ARG A 165 1.87 -8.57 -19.29
C ARG A 165 1.68 -9.00 -20.75
N PRO A 166 1.32 -8.07 -21.65
CA PRO A 166 1.27 -8.40 -23.07
C PRO A 166 2.66 -8.76 -23.58
N ILE A 167 2.75 -9.80 -24.40
CA ILE A 167 3.97 -10.17 -25.12
C ILE A 167 3.90 -9.52 -26.50
N GLY A 168 4.98 -8.86 -26.93
CA GLY A 168 5.01 -8.16 -28.21
C GLY A 168 4.94 -9.13 -29.38
N ASP A 169 4.22 -8.77 -30.46
CA ASP A 169 4.11 -9.59 -31.67
C ASP A 169 5.45 -9.87 -32.36
N ASN A 170 6.45 -9.03 -32.10
CA ASN A 170 7.82 -9.18 -32.59
C ASN A 170 8.67 -10.14 -31.74
N GLU A 171 8.19 -10.58 -30.58
CA GLU A 171 8.89 -11.51 -29.70
C GLU A 171 8.68 -12.95 -30.19
N THR A 172 9.57 -13.42 -31.06
CA THR A 172 9.43 -14.75 -31.70
C THR A 172 10.33 -15.83 -31.10
N GLN A 173 11.27 -15.46 -30.24
CA GLN A 173 12.27 -16.35 -29.66
C GLN A 173 12.09 -16.48 -28.15
N ILE A 174 12.05 -17.72 -27.67
CA ILE A 174 12.06 -18.02 -26.23
C ILE A 174 13.52 -18.09 -25.71
N PRO A 175 13.81 -17.55 -24.51
CA PRO A 175 12.89 -16.84 -23.62
C PRO A 175 12.48 -15.47 -24.18
N TYR A 176 11.20 -15.11 -24.03
CA TYR A 176 10.68 -13.81 -24.47
C TYR A 176 11.33 -12.69 -23.65
N SER A 177 11.60 -11.55 -24.30
CA SER A 177 12.15 -10.37 -23.63
C SER A 177 11.22 -9.82 -22.54
N THR A 178 9.91 -10.03 -22.68
CA THR A 178 8.90 -9.68 -21.67
C THR A 178 9.09 -10.42 -20.34
N ILE A 179 9.58 -11.68 -20.37
CA ILE A 179 9.76 -12.52 -19.17
C ILE A 179 11.05 -13.35 -19.29
N LYS A 180 12.19 -12.66 -19.28
CA LYS A 180 13.52 -13.29 -19.45
C LYS A 180 14.13 -13.72 -18.11
N THR A 181 13.82 -13.00 -17.05
CA THR A 181 14.36 -13.20 -15.71
C THR A 181 13.26 -13.14 -14.66
N VAL A 182 13.52 -13.67 -13.46
CA VAL A 182 12.58 -13.61 -12.33
C VAL A 182 12.20 -12.17 -11.99
N HIS A 183 13.11 -11.22 -12.18
CA HIS A 183 12.83 -9.80 -11.95
C HIS A 183 11.73 -9.24 -12.85
N ASP A 184 11.56 -9.79 -14.05
CA ASP A 184 10.53 -9.36 -15.00
C ASP A 184 9.10 -9.76 -14.56
N ALA A 185 8.98 -10.72 -13.64
CA ALA A 185 7.69 -11.09 -13.07
C ALA A 185 7.19 -10.01 -12.09
N TRP A 186 8.09 -9.43 -11.29
CA TRP A 186 7.80 -8.55 -10.16
C TRP A 186 7.50 -7.10 -10.57
N GLU A 187 7.33 -6.23 -9.58
CA GLU A 187 7.10 -4.79 -9.78
C GLU A 187 8.16 -4.14 -10.70
N PRO A 188 7.78 -3.16 -11.53
CA PRO A 188 8.72 -2.52 -12.44
C PRO A 188 9.83 -1.79 -11.66
N PRO A 189 11.08 -1.76 -12.15
CA PRO A 189 12.13 -0.90 -11.60
C PRO A 189 11.67 0.57 -11.49
N ARG A 190 12.10 1.27 -10.44
CA ARG A 190 11.64 2.65 -10.14
C ARG A 190 11.85 3.61 -11.31
N ASP A 191 12.99 3.51 -11.99
CA ASP A 191 13.37 4.29 -13.16
C ASP A 191 12.49 4.01 -14.40
N ARG A 192 11.71 2.93 -14.39
CA ARG A 192 10.75 2.60 -15.45
C ARG A 192 9.31 3.02 -15.11
N VAL A 193 9.06 3.55 -13.92
CA VAL A 193 7.75 4.09 -13.53
C VAL A 193 7.69 5.57 -13.95
N CYS A 194 7.48 5.80 -15.24
CA CYS A 194 7.52 7.15 -15.83
C CYS A 194 6.18 7.90 -15.79
N TYR A 195 5.10 7.22 -15.42
CA TYR A 195 3.75 7.78 -15.37
C TYR A 195 3.10 7.48 -14.03
N GLN A 196 2.19 8.35 -13.60
CA GLN A 196 1.36 8.11 -12.42
C GLN A 196 0.35 7.00 -12.72
N GLY A 197 0.18 6.09 -11.77
CA GLY A 197 -0.93 5.14 -11.76
C GLY A 197 -1.93 5.51 -10.68
N ARG A 198 -3.06 4.78 -10.61
CA ARG A 198 -4.14 5.02 -9.63
C ARG A 198 -3.63 5.19 -8.19
N LEU A 199 -2.59 4.46 -7.82
CA LEU A 199 -2.07 4.40 -6.45
C LEU A 199 -0.58 4.72 -6.34
N ASN A 200 0.10 5.05 -7.44
CA ASN A 200 1.54 5.31 -7.43
C ASN A 200 1.93 6.63 -8.09
N SER A 201 2.96 7.24 -7.54
CA SER A 201 3.68 8.35 -8.15
C SER A 201 4.66 7.86 -9.23
N ILE A 202 5.21 8.81 -9.99
CA ILE A 202 6.40 8.56 -10.82
C ILE A 202 7.53 8.09 -9.91
N GLY A 203 8.24 7.02 -10.29
CA GLY A 203 9.30 6.41 -9.49
C GLY A 203 8.82 5.49 -8.35
N GLU A 204 7.52 5.44 -8.06
CA GLU A 204 6.95 4.60 -7.01
C GLU A 204 6.55 3.24 -7.58
N SER A 205 7.29 2.21 -7.19
CA SER A 205 7.12 0.86 -7.73
C SER A 205 6.16 0.04 -6.87
N LEU A 206 4.97 -0.23 -7.41
CA LEU A 206 3.94 -1.08 -6.82
C LEU A 206 3.70 -2.33 -7.68
N LEU A 207 3.31 -3.43 -7.05
CA LEU A 207 2.86 -4.62 -7.75
C LEU A 207 1.33 -4.64 -7.81
N TYR A 208 0.78 -4.39 -8.99
CA TYR A 208 -0.66 -4.49 -9.26
C TYR A 208 -1.03 -5.92 -9.64
N CYS A 209 -2.07 -6.46 -8.99
CA CYS A 209 -2.57 -7.82 -9.20
C CYS A 209 -4.09 -7.89 -9.13
N CYS A 210 -4.65 -8.96 -9.69
CA CYS A 210 -6.04 -9.36 -9.57
C CYS A 210 -6.11 -10.65 -8.73
N PRO A 211 -6.88 -10.69 -7.63
CA PRO A 211 -6.99 -11.88 -6.79
C PRO A 211 -7.89 -12.93 -7.47
N ASN A 212 -7.37 -14.16 -7.62
CA ASN A 212 -8.08 -15.32 -8.19
C ASN A 212 -8.70 -15.14 -9.60
N ASP A 213 -8.35 -14.11 -10.35
CA ASP A 213 -9.00 -13.82 -11.63
C ASP A 213 -7.97 -13.54 -12.74
N PRO A 214 -7.64 -14.56 -13.55
CA PRO A 214 -6.68 -14.40 -14.63
C PRO A 214 -7.23 -13.58 -15.80
N ILE A 215 -8.54 -13.66 -16.07
CA ILE A 215 -9.18 -12.93 -17.17
C ILE A 215 -9.18 -11.44 -16.85
N LEU A 216 -9.55 -11.08 -15.61
CA LEU A 216 -9.45 -9.70 -15.16
C LEU A 216 -8.01 -9.17 -15.23
N ALA A 217 -7.01 -9.99 -14.87
CA ALA A 217 -5.62 -9.59 -14.99
C ALA A 217 -5.22 -9.23 -16.43
N ILE A 218 -5.71 -9.98 -17.42
CA ILE A 218 -5.49 -9.70 -18.85
C ILE A 218 -6.19 -8.39 -19.27
N GLN A 219 -7.43 -8.18 -18.80
CA GLN A 219 -8.21 -6.96 -19.06
C GLN A 219 -7.57 -5.71 -18.48
N GLU A 220 -7.12 -5.77 -17.22
CA GLU A 220 -6.42 -4.66 -16.55
C GLU A 220 -5.08 -4.34 -17.23
N ALA A 221 -4.42 -5.35 -17.80
CA ALA A 221 -3.22 -5.16 -18.61
C ALA A 221 -3.51 -4.63 -20.03
N ARG A 222 -4.79 -4.48 -20.42
CA ARG A 222 -5.24 -4.12 -21.77
C ARG A 222 -4.64 -5.05 -22.83
N ALA A 223 -4.58 -6.35 -22.50
CA ALA A 223 -3.87 -7.36 -23.29
C ALA A 223 -4.82 -8.31 -24.06
N GLU A 224 -6.13 -8.07 -24.05
CA GLU A 224 -7.14 -8.93 -24.71
C GLU A 224 -6.85 -9.11 -26.20
N GLU A 225 -6.50 -8.02 -26.89
CA GLU A 225 -6.21 -8.02 -28.34
C GLU A 225 -4.79 -8.53 -28.67
N THR A 226 -3.95 -8.80 -27.67
CA THR A 226 -2.59 -9.29 -27.91
C THR A 226 -2.58 -10.78 -28.16
N LYS A 227 -1.74 -11.27 -29.09
CA LYS A 227 -1.71 -12.70 -29.42
C LYS A 227 -1.33 -13.56 -28.23
N GLN A 228 -0.35 -13.11 -27.46
CA GLN A 228 0.19 -13.84 -26.32
C GLN A 228 0.33 -12.95 -25.11
N VAL A 229 0.12 -13.54 -23.94
CA VAL A 229 0.23 -12.85 -22.66
C VAL A 229 1.04 -13.69 -21.68
N ALA A 230 1.90 -13.03 -20.91
CA ALA A 230 2.57 -13.62 -19.76
C ALA A 230 1.73 -13.35 -18.52
N LEU A 231 1.17 -14.40 -17.92
CA LEU A 231 0.36 -14.34 -16.71
C LEU A 231 1.19 -14.86 -15.51
N MET A 232 1.65 -13.94 -14.68
CA MET A 232 2.37 -14.26 -13.44
C MET A 232 1.37 -14.66 -12.36
N VAL A 233 1.62 -15.80 -11.71
CA VAL A 233 0.78 -16.34 -10.65
C VAL A 233 1.56 -16.33 -9.34
N TYR A 234 1.05 -15.59 -8.37
CA TYR A 234 1.60 -15.49 -7.02
C TYR A 234 0.71 -16.25 -6.04
N ARG A 235 1.31 -16.71 -4.94
CA ARG A 235 0.62 -17.31 -3.80
C ARG A 235 1.06 -16.61 -2.53
N SER A 236 0.12 -16.21 -1.69
CA SER A 236 0.45 -15.61 -0.39
C SER A 236 1.05 -16.64 0.57
N THR A 237 2.14 -16.24 1.24
CA THR A 237 2.86 -17.05 2.24
C THR A 237 2.39 -16.80 3.66
N ARG A 238 1.69 -15.68 3.88
CA ARG A 238 1.05 -15.28 5.13
C ARG A 238 -0.23 -14.49 4.83
N PRO A 239 -1.08 -14.18 5.84
CA PRO A 239 -2.23 -13.31 5.62
C PRO A 239 -1.79 -11.95 5.08
N ILE A 240 -2.58 -11.40 4.14
CA ILE A 240 -2.31 -10.12 3.49
C ILE A 240 -3.30 -9.09 4.02
N ASN A 241 -2.80 -8.08 4.72
CA ASN A 241 -3.61 -7.01 5.28
C ASN A 241 -3.84 -5.93 4.22
N VAL A 242 -5.10 -5.59 3.95
CA VAL A 242 -5.45 -4.59 2.93
C VAL A 242 -6.34 -3.49 3.47
N ALA A 243 -6.08 -2.25 3.04
CA ALA A 243 -7.08 -1.19 3.11
C ALA A 243 -7.99 -1.29 1.88
N THR A 244 -9.29 -1.43 2.10
CA THR A 244 -10.28 -1.60 1.03
C THR A 244 -10.97 -0.29 0.71
N ILE A 245 -10.83 0.14 -0.53
CA ILE A 245 -11.41 1.36 -1.09
C ILE A 245 -12.60 0.96 -1.99
N GLY A 246 -13.80 1.45 -1.65
CA GLY A 246 -15.05 1.06 -2.29
C GLY A 246 -15.64 -0.24 -1.73
N GLY A 247 -16.52 -0.89 -2.49
CA GLY A 247 -17.17 -2.12 -2.04
C GLY A 247 -18.32 -1.87 -1.06
N TYR A 248 -18.88 -0.67 -1.06
CA TYR A 248 -19.79 -0.21 0.01
C TYR A 248 -21.03 -1.09 0.16
N ARG A 249 -21.71 -1.39 -0.95
CA ARG A 249 -22.94 -2.21 -0.93
C ARG A 249 -22.76 -3.58 -0.25
N ALA A 250 -21.66 -4.26 -0.53
CA ALA A 250 -21.35 -5.59 0.01
C ALA A 250 -20.60 -5.55 1.36
N SER A 251 -20.33 -4.37 1.91
CA SER A 251 -19.61 -4.20 3.17
C SER A 251 -20.54 -4.20 4.38
N ARG A 252 -19.96 -4.39 5.58
CA ARG A 252 -20.64 -4.19 6.87
C ARG A 252 -20.66 -2.73 7.35
N LEU A 253 -20.16 -1.79 6.53
CA LEU A 253 -20.12 -0.37 6.87
C LEU A 253 -21.53 0.18 7.15
N PRO A 254 -21.66 1.20 8.02
CA PRO A 254 -22.92 1.85 8.32
C PRO A 254 -23.69 2.22 7.05
N LYS A 255 -24.98 1.89 7.01
CA LYS A 255 -25.86 2.09 5.85
C LYS A 255 -26.60 3.42 5.90
N ASP A 256 -25.94 4.46 6.39
CA ASP A 256 -26.48 5.81 6.40
C ASP A 256 -26.09 6.58 5.14
N LYS A 257 -26.82 7.68 4.91
CA LYS A 257 -26.70 8.48 3.70
C LYS A 257 -25.35 9.16 3.54
N LEU A 258 -24.72 9.61 4.64
CA LEU A 258 -23.44 10.30 4.56
C LEU A 258 -22.29 9.32 4.31
N THR A 259 -22.32 8.15 4.96
CA THR A 259 -21.36 7.07 4.67
C THR A 259 -21.51 6.58 3.23
N GLU A 260 -22.75 6.41 2.75
CA GLU A 260 -23.00 6.07 1.34
C GLU A 260 -22.42 7.12 0.39
N MET A 261 -22.70 8.41 0.64
CA MET A 261 -22.18 9.51 -0.18
C MET A 261 -20.64 9.53 -0.22
N PHE A 262 -19.97 9.34 0.93
CA PHE A 262 -18.51 9.27 0.98
C PHE A 262 -17.98 8.11 0.14
N TYR A 263 -18.56 6.92 0.27
CA TYR A 263 -18.11 5.75 -0.48
C TYR A 263 -18.48 5.81 -1.97
N LEU A 264 -19.59 6.44 -2.35
CA LEU A 264 -19.92 6.72 -3.76
C LEU A 264 -18.89 7.66 -4.37
N PHE A 265 -18.48 8.71 -3.66
CA PHE A 265 -17.39 9.58 -4.09
C PHE A 265 -16.11 8.76 -4.35
N LEU A 266 -15.70 7.88 -3.41
CA LEU A 266 -14.54 7.02 -3.59
C LEU A 266 -14.69 6.09 -4.81
N GLU A 267 -15.84 5.43 -4.96
CA GLU A 267 -16.11 4.53 -6.09
C GLU A 267 -16.05 5.28 -7.43
N GLU A 268 -16.57 6.51 -7.48
CA GLU A 268 -16.51 7.36 -8.67
C GLU A 268 -15.08 7.82 -9.00
N GLU A 269 -14.27 8.24 -8.01
CA GLU A 269 -12.89 8.66 -8.26
C GLU A 269 -11.99 7.48 -8.67
N PHE A 270 -12.12 6.33 -8.01
CA PHE A 270 -11.32 5.14 -8.32
C PHE A 270 -11.81 4.40 -9.57
N GLY A 271 -13.07 4.59 -9.96
CA GLY A 271 -13.70 4.03 -11.15
C GLY A 271 -13.42 4.80 -12.45
N ARG A 272 -12.75 5.97 -12.39
CA ARG A 272 -12.49 6.78 -13.60
C ARG A 272 -11.62 6.03 -14.60
N ASP A 273 -12.05 5.99 -15.85
CA ASP A 273 -11.17 5.68 -16.97
C ASP A 273 -10.49 6.96 -17.44
N VAL A 274 -9.16 7.00 -17.34
CA VAL A 274 -8.35 8.17 -17.66
C VAL A 274 -7.65 7.92 -19.00
N PRO A 275 -7.86 8.77 -20.02
CA PRO A 275 -7.17 8.64 -21.29
C PRO A 275 -5.65 8.74 -21.14
N LYS A 276 -4.94 8.10 -22.07
CA LYS A 276 -3.47 8.18 -22.13
C LYS A 276 -3.03 9.64 -22.31
N GLY A 277 -2.02 10.07 -21.55
CA GLY A 277 -1.55 11.46 -21.50
C GLY A 277 -2.29 12.35 -20.49
N GLN A 278 -3.29 11.82 -19.76
CA GLN A 278 -4.00 12.52 -18.68
C GLN A 278 -3.78 11.88 -17.31
N GLU A 279 -2.75 11.04 -17.17
CA GLU A 279 -2.48 10.24 -15.97
C GLU A 279 -2.27 11.07 -14.70
N GLN A 280 -1.98 12.37 -14.82
CA GLN A 280 -1.93 13.29 -13.67
C GLN A 280 -3.23 13.33 -12.87
N ILE A 281 -4.37 12.94 -13.44
CA ILE A 281 -5.65 12.83 -12.73
C ILE A 281 -5.57 11.75 -11.62
N TYR A 282 -4.72 10.75 -11.77
CA TYR A 282 -4.51 9.73 -10.74
C TYR A 282 -3.79 10.23 -9.49
N SER A 283 -3.26 11.46 -9.51
CA SER A 283 -2.83 12.15 -8.28
C SER A 283 -3.94 12.20 -7.23
N ILE A 284 -5.21 12.29 -7.65
CA ILE A 284 -6.38 12.33 -6.77
C ILE A 284 -6.53 11.02 -6.00
N THR A 285 -6.64 9.91 -6.73
CA THR A 285 -6.85 8.58 -6.14
C THR A 285 -5.66 8.18 -5.27
N ARG A 286 -4.45 8.55 -5.67
CA ARG A 286 -3.25 8.36 -4.85
C ARG A 286 -3.31 9.17 -3.57
N ASN A 287 -3.60 10.47 -3.64
CA ASN A 287 -3.70 11.33 -2.45
C ASN A 287 -4.79 10.83 -1.49
N ILE A 288 -5.96 10.44 -2.00
CA ILE A 288 -7.04 9.84 -1.21
C ILE A 288 -6.52 8.58 -0.48
N ALA A 289 -5.88 7.65 -1.20
CA ALA A 289 -5.39 6.41 -0.62
C ALA A 289 -4.29 6.63 0.43
N GLN A 290 -3.34 7.51 0.16
CA GLN A 290 -2.21 7.78 1.06
C GLN A 290 -2.62 8.59 2.29
N THR A 291 -3.66 9.42 2.18
CA THR A 291 -4.14 10.25 3.29
C THR A 291 -5.09 9.49 4.20
N PHE A 292 -6.04 8.74 3.63
CA PHE A 292 -7.16 8.19 4.38
C PHE A 292 -7.09 6.68 4.61
N PHE A 293 -6.31 5.97 3.79
CA PHE A 293 -6.28 4.50 3.79
C PHE A 293 -4.87 3.95 4.02
N CYS A 294 -4.04 4.67 4.78
CA CYS A 294 -2.69 4.25 5.12
C CYS A 294 -2.65 3.72 6.56
N HIS A 295 -2.49 2.40 6.73
CA HIS A 295 -2.38 1.77 8.06
C HIS A 295 -0.99 1.16 8.30
N PRO A 296 -0.48 1.14 9.55
CA PRO A 296 0.89 0.70 9.86
C PRO A 296 1.26 -0.73 9.40
N GLU A 297 0.32 -1.66 9.45
CA GLU A 297 0.54 -3.09 9.12
C GLU A 297 -0.03 -3.50 7.76
N GLN A 298 -0.31 -2.52 6.91
CA GLN A 298 -0.87 -2.75 5.59
C GLN A 298 0.17 -3.29 4.61
N ASP A 299 -0.23 -4.29 3.84
CA ASP A 299 0.57 -4.86 2.76
C ASP A 299 0.21 -4.28 1.39
N ALA A 300 -1.08 -3.98 1.19
CA ALA A 300 -1.61 -3.55 -0.09
C ALA A 300 -2.86 -2.66 0.06
N TYR A 301 -3.19 -1.95 -1.02
CA TYR A 301 -4.52 -1.39 -1.22
C TYR A 301 -5.38 -2.37 -2.00
N CYS A 302 -6.65 -2.51 -1.64
CA CYS A 302 -7.66 -3.22 -2.39
C CYS A 302 -8.68 -2.21 -2.91
N TYR A 303 -8.94 -2.17 -4.22
CA TYR A 303 -9.82 -1.18 -4.83
C TYR A 303 -10.62 -1.80 -5.97
N ARG A 304 -11.80 -1.24 -6.29
CA ARG A 304 -12.64 -1.78 -7.36
C ARG A 304 -11.92 -1.71 -8.71
N SER A 305 -12.13 -2.73 -9.53
CA SER A 305 -11.70 -2.73 -10.92
C SER A 305 -12.55 -1.77 -11.75
N VAL A 306 -11.93 -1.14 -12.75
CA VAL A 306 -12.66 -0.35 -13.77
C VAL A 306 -13.30 -1.26 -14.82
N GLN A 307 -12.75 -2.45 -15.02
CA GLN A 307 -13.27 -3.47 -15.95
C GLN A 307 -14.50 -4.19 -15.38
N SER A 308 -14.64 -4.25 -14.06
CA SER A 308 -15.81 -4.84 -13.41
C SER A 308 -16.09 -4.20 -12.06
N SER A 309 -17.31 -3.69 -11.91
CA SER A 309 -17.77 -3.10 -10.66
C SER A 309 -17.85 -4.13 -9.51
N GLU A 310 -17.92 -5.43 -9.79
CA GLU A 310 -18.01 -6.48 -8.77
C GLU A 310 -16.64 -7.00 -8.30
N LYS A 311 -15.59 -6.75 -9.10
CA LYS A 311 -14.25 -7.28 -8.86
C LYS A 311 -13.32 -6.23 -8.26
N PHE A 312 -12.25 -6.72 -7.64
CA PHE A 312 -11.24 -5.89 -6.98
C PHE A 312 -9.86 -6.15 -7.56
N ASN A 313 -9.06 -5.10 -7.59
CA ASN A 313 -7.62 -5.15 -7.79
C ASN A 313 -6.90 -4.96 -6.46
N VAL A 314 -5.67 -5.45 -6.39
CA VAL A 314 -4.79 -5.33 -5.24
C VAL A 314 -3.47 -4.72 -5.68
N ALA A 315 -3.08 -3.61 -5.07
CA ALA A 315 -1.79 -2.96 -5.30
C ALA A 315 -0.92 -3.10 -4.05
N PHE A 316 0.08 -3.98 -4.11
CA PHE A 316 1.02 -4.18 -3.02
C PHE A 316 1.96 -2.99 -2.90
N LEU A 317 2.13 -2.52 -1.66
CA LEU A 317 3.03 -1.42 -1.33
C LEU A 317 4.48 -1.79 -1.66
N SER A 318 5.30 -0.79 -1.98
CA SER A 318 6.71 -1.00 -2.33
C SER A 318 7.43 -1.85 -1.30
N GLY A 319 8.08 -2.92 -1.77
CA GLY A 319 8.83 -3.86 -0.92
C GLY A 319 7.98 -4.86 -0.12
N ARG A 320 6.64 -4.72 -0.09
CA ARG A 320 5.77 -5.67 0.62
C ARG A 320 5.56 -6.95 -0.16
N ALA A 321 5.36 -6.88 -1.47
CA ALA A 321 5.00 -8.04 -2.31
C ALA A 321 5.92 -9.26 -2.09
N LYS A 322 7.24 -9.08 -2.22
CA LYS A 322 8.23 -10.17 -2.03
C LYS A 322 8.37 -10.66 -0.59
N SER A 323 7.83 -9.94 0.39
CA SER A 323 7.83 -10.36 1.79
C SER A 323 6.64 -11.23 2.17
N CYS A 324 5.61 -11.29 1.31
CA CYS A 324 4.34 -11.96 1.61
C CYS A 324 3.78 -12.79 0.46
N LEU A 325 4.42 -12.78 -0.71
CA LEU A 325 4.06 -13.57 -1.88
C LEU A 325 5.24 -14.42 -2.34
N ASP A 326 4.93 -15.65 -2.74
CA ASP A 326 5.79 -16.51 -3.55
C ASP A 326 5.32 -16.46 -5.00
N LEU A 327 6.27 -16.31 -5.94
CA LEU A 327 5.98 -16.49 -7.35
C LEU A 327 5.90 -17.98 -7.66
N ARG A 328 4.70 -18.48 -7.93
CA ARG A 328 4.47 -19.88 -8.31
C ARG A 328 5.05 -20.18 -9.70
N GLY A 329 4.92 -19.24 -10.61
CA GLY A 329 5.45 -19.33 -11.97
C GLY A 329 4.74 -18.35 -12.92
N VAL A 330 5.03 -18.47 -14.22
CA VAL A 330 4.37 -17.67 -15.25
C VAL A 330 3.74 -18.58 -16.29
N LEU A 331 2.48 -18.32 -16.63
CA LEU A 331 1.78 -18.99 -17.71
C LEU A 331 1.91 -18.14 -18.97
N ILE A 332 2.35 -18.74 -20.08
CA ILE A 332 2.30 -18.11 -21.39
C ILE A 332 1.02 -18.57 -22.06
N CYS A 333 0.06 -17.66 -22.19
CA CYS A 333 -1.24 -17.94 -22.77
C CYS A 333 -1.35 -17.40 -24.19
N ASP A 334 -2.08 -18.11 -25.04
CA ASP A 334 -2.50 -17.65 -26.37
C ASP A 334 -3.93 -17.11 -26.29
N ASN A 335 -4.10 -15.80 -26.41
CA ASN A 335 -5.42 -15.19 -26.27
C ASN A 335 -6.29 -15.42 -27.52
N GLN A 336 -5.69 -15.62 -28.70
CA GLN A 336 -6.44 -15.83 -29.95
C GLN A 336 -7.07 -17.23 -30.01
N ALA A 337 -6.55 -18.16 -29.21
CA ALA A 337 -7.05 -19.52 -29.08
C ALA A 337 -7.74 -19.77 -27.72
N SER A 338 -7.95 -18.73 -26.90
CA SER A 338 -8.68 -18.82 -25.64
C SER A 338 -10.18 -18.68 -25.88
N THR A 339 -10.99 -19.47 -25.16
CA THR A 339 -12.45 -19.26 -25.12
C THR A 339 -12.80 -18.41 -23.89
N ASP A 340 -14.01 -17.84 -23.85
CA ASP A 340 -14.46 -16.90 -22.79
C ASP A 340 -14.28 -17.37 -21.33
N LYS A 341 -13.91 -18.64 -21.09
CA LYS A 341 -13.78 -19.23 -19.75
C LYS A 341 -12.49 -19.98 -19.48
N GLU A 342 -11.63 -20.22 -20.47
CA GLU A 342 -10.44 -21.06 -20.30
C GLU A 342 -9.21 -20.47 -20.97
N LEU A 343 -8.12 -20.39 -20.20
CA LEU A 343 -6.83 -19.93 -20.69
C LEU A 343 -6.20 -21.00 -21.59
N ASN A 344 -5.84 -20.63 -22.82
CA ASN A 344 -5.04 -21.49 -23.67
C ASN A 344 -3.55 -21.39 -23.29
N VAL A 345 -3.10 -22.24 -22.37
CA VAL A 345 -1.71 -22.22 -21.89
C VAL A 345 -0.80 -22.97 -22.86
N ARG A 346 0.22 -22.28 -23.38
CA ARG A 346 1.23 -22.82 -24.30
C ARG A 346 2.48 -23.30 -23.56
N PHE A 347 2.92 -22.50 -22.58
CA PHE A 347 4.10 -22.79 -21.79
C PHE A 347 3.86 -22.43 -20.33
N VAL A 348 4.57 -23.15 -19.46
CA VAL A 348 4.79 -22.77 -18.06
C VAL A 348 6.25 -22.38 -17.90
N VAL A 349 6.49 -21.24 -17.26
CA VAL A 349 7.83 -20.71 -17.01
C VAL A 349 8.19 -20.88 -15.54
N SER A 350 9.33 -21.49 -15.30
CA SER A 350 10.01 -21.53 -14.01
C SER A 350 11.27 -20.68 -14.06
N PHE A 351 11.90 -20.44 -12.92
CA PHE A 351 13.17 -19.72 -12.85
C PHE A 351 14.25 -20.59 -12.20
N LEU A 352 15.45 -20.56 -12.77
CA LEU A 352 16.63 -21.18 -12.17
C LEU A 352 17.06 -20.38 -10.93
N ASN A 353 17.96 -20.95 -10.12
CA ASN A 353 18.61 -20.22 -9.02
C ASN A 353 19.38 -18.98 -9.51
N SER A 354 19.83 -18.98 -10.76
CA SER A 354 20.43 -17.81 -11.42
C SER A 354 19.40 -16.69 -11.72
N GLY A 355 18.11 -16.98 -11.60
CA GLY A 355 17.01 -16.08 -11.97
C GLY A 355 16.60 -16.15 -13.44
N GLU A 356 17.26 -16.96 -14.26
CA GLU A 356 16.94 -17.10 -15.69
C GLU A 356 15.65 -17.92 -15.91
N ALA A 357 14.83 -17.47 -16.87
CA ALA A 357 13.58 -18.11 -17.22
C ALA A 357 13.79 -19.43 -17.99
N VAL A 358 13.05 -20.47 -17.62
CA VAL A 358 13.01 -21.77 -18.31
C VAL A 358 11.60 -22.08 -18.72
N TYR A 359 11.39 -22.27 -20.02
CA TYR A 359 10.08 -22.49 -20.62
C TYR A 359 9.81 -23.97 -20.79
N HIS A 360 8.71 -24.43 -20.21
CA HIS A 360 8.29 -25.82 -20.22
C HIS A 360 7.00 -25.95 -21.02
N ARG A 361 6.93 -26.94 -21.90
CA ARG A 361 5.68 -27.28 -22.59
C ARG A 361 4.66 -27.85 -21.60
N VAL A 362 3.38 -27.62 -21.88
CA VAL A 362 2.28 -28.31 -21.19
C VAL A 362 2.46 -29.83 -21.34
N GLY A 363 2.19 -30.57 -20.26
CA GLY A 363 2.40 -32.01 -20.13
C GLY A 363 3.76 -32.41 -19.58
N SER A 364 4.73 -31.48 -19.49
CA SER A 364 6.05 -31.74 -18.90
C SER A 364 5.99 -31.98 -17.39
N ILE A 365 7.01 -32.64 -16.84
CA ILE A 365 7.15 -32.87 -15.39
C ILE A 365 7.18 -31.54 -14.62
N ALA A 366 7.92 -30.56 -15.13
CA ALA A 366 8.02 -29.24 -14.50
C ALA A 366 6.67 -28.51 -14.47
N GLN A 367 5.93 -28.54 -15.58
CA GLN A 367 4.59 -27.96 -15.60
C GLN A 367 3.65 -28.65 -14.60
N LYS A 368 3.62 -29.98 -14.54
CA LYS A 368 2.78 -30.73 -13.58
C LYS A 368 3.14 -30.46 -12.13
N ALA A 369 4.42 -30.20 -11.83
CA ALA A 369 4.86 -29.84 -10.49
C ALA A 369 4.42 -28.43 -10.08
N LEU A 370 4.48 -27.47 -11.01
CA LEU A 370 4.12 -26.07 -10.72
C LEU A 370 2.61 -25.84 -10.78
N PHE A 371 1.96 -26.35 -11.83
CA PHE A 371 0.54 -26.14 -12.14
C PHE A 371 -0.13 -27.47 -12.54
N PRO A 372 -0.31 -28.42 -11.60
CA PRO A 372 -0.93 -29.72 -11.89
C PRO A 372 -2.34 -29.62 -12.48
N GLU A 373 -3.03 -28.51 -12.24
CA GLU A 373 -4.37 -28.22 -12.77
C GLU A 373 -4.40 -27.84 -14.26
N ILE A 374 -3.25 -27.59 -14.87
CA ILE A 374 -3.14 -27.27 -16.30
C ILE A 374 -2.79 -28.57 -17.05
N GLY A 375 -3.66 -29.06 -17.92
CA GLY A 375 -3.39 -30.25 -18.71
C GLY A 375 -4.62 -31.03 -19.12
#